data_AF-A0A8T3WXP7-F1
#
_entry.id   AF-A0A8T3WXP7-F1
#
_cell.length_a   1.000
_cell.length_b   1.000
_cell.length_c   1.000
_cell.angle_alpha   90.00
_cell.angle_beta   90.00
_cell.angle_gamma   90.00
#
_symmetry.space_group_name_H-M   'P 1'
#
loop_
_entity.id
_entity.type
_entity.pdbx_description
1 polymer ?
#
loop_
_entity_poly.entity_id
_entity_poly.type
_entity_poly.pdbx_seq_one_letter_code
_entity_poly.pdbx_strand_id
1 'polypeptide(L)'
;MTIDKTMLGAIRHCLMTPLTAARAIHGEIQDTRRSFDYAYDGHTLGEDIDEVKQTCLQVCKEMLEDPVPTIYVGIENYHLTTDDRNFLTRLHYRMEESNWRNPQMVEEIGLMINNYAPHGGFESGK
;
A
#
# COMPACT_ATOMS: atom_id res chain seq x y z
N MET A 1 8.25 1.24 25.47
CA MET A 1 7.32 0.49 24.61
C MET A 1 7.88 0.60 23.21
N THR A 2 8.61 -0.43 22.77
CA THR A 2 9.26 -0.44 21.46
C THR A 2 8.16 -0.59 20.42
N ILE A 3 8.01 0.38 19.52
CA ILE A 3 7.21 0.16 18.32
C ILE A 3 7.79 -1.09 17.67
N ASP A 4 6.98 -2.14 17.52
CA ASP A 4 7.45 -3.39 16.95
C ASP A 4 7.82 -3.12 15.49
N LYS A 5 9.12 -3.05 15.24
CA LYS A 5 9.67 -2.79 13.91
C LYS A 5 9.23 -3.86 12.90
N THR A 6 8.81 -5.03 13.37
CA THR A 6 8.23 -6.12 12.59
C THR A 6 6.83 -5.75 12.07
N MET A 7 5.99 -5.14 12.91
CA MET A 7 4.65 -4.66 12.52
C MET A 7 4.75 -3.56 11.45
N LEU A 8 5.59 -2.55 11.68
CA LEU A 8 5.82 -1.49 10.67
C LEU A 8 6.40 -2.05 9.38
N GLY A 9 7.31 -3.04 9.48
CA GLY A 9 7.83 -3.77 8.34
C GLY A 9 6.74 -4.49 7.54
N ALA A 10 5.80 -5.15 8.22
CA ALA A 10 4.67 -5.82 7.60
C ALA A 10 3.68 -4.83 6.95
N ILE A 11 3.31 -3.75 7.64
CA ILE A 11 2.45 -2.68 7.09
C ILE A 11 3.08 -2.14 5.80
N ARG A 12 4.38 -1.80 5.86
CA ARG A 12 5.13 -1.36 4.70
C ARG A 12 5.09 -2.39 3.58
N HIS A 13 5.46 -3.64 3.85
CA HIS A 13 5.56 -4.68 2.84
C HIS A 13 4.22 -4.91 2.13
N CYS A 14 3.14 -5.04 2.89
CA CYS A 14 1.82 -5.34 2.36
C CYS A 14 1.22 -4.15 1.58
N LEU A 15 1.48 -2.91 1.98
CA LEU A 15 0.96 -1.73 1.27
C LEU A 15 1.85 -1.25 0.11
N MET A 16 3.17 -1.43 0.21
CA MET A 16 4.10 -1.03 -0.86
C MET A 16 4.10 -1.99 -2.05
N THR A 17 3.73 -3.26 -1.85
CA THR A 17 3.62 -4.25 -2.94
C THR A 17 2.62 -3.81 -4.02
N PRO A 18 1.33 -3.54 -3.72
CA PRO A 18 0.40 -3.03 -4.71
C PRO A 18 0.83 -1.66 -5.25
N LEU A 19 1.38 -0.75 -4.45
CA LEU A 19 1.90 0.52 -4.97
C LEU A 19 3.03 0.36 -5.99
N THR A 20 3.87 -0.66 -5.82
CA THR A 20 4.94 -0.97 -6.77
C THR A 20 4.37 -1.49 -8.08
N ALA A 21 3.30 -2.29 -8.03
CA ALA A 21 2.56 -2.70 -9.22
C ALA A 21 1.93 -1.50 -9.95
N ALA A 22 1.29 -0.58 -9.22
CA ALA A 22 0.73 0.65 -9.82
C ALA A 22 1.81 1.49 -10.51
N ARG A 23 2.99 1.64 -9.88
CA ARG A 23 4.14 2.32 -10.50
C ARG A 23 4.63 1.62 -11.75
N ALA A 24 4.66 0.28 -11.76
CA ALA A 24 5.07 -0.48 -12.93
C ALA A 24 4.11 -0.26 -14.12
N ILE A 25 2.80 -0.22 -13.87
CA ILE A 25 1.78 0.09 -14.90
C ILE A 25 1.99 1.51 -15.44
N HIS A 26 2.18 2.51 -14.58
CA HIS A 26 2.50 3.87 -15.01
C HIS A 26 3.80 3.95 -15.84
N GLY A 27 4.83 3.20 -15.43
CA GLY A 27 6.08 3.07 -16.19
C GLY A 27 5.87 2.46 -17.56
N GLU A 28 5.08 1.39 -17.67
CA GLU A 28 4.75 0.76 -18.94
C GLU A 28 4.00 1.73 -19.87
N ILE A 29 3.00 2.45 -19.36
CA ILE A 29 2.26 3.47 -20.11
C ILE A 29 3.21 4.54 -20.65
N GLN A 30 4.12 5.03 -19.82
CA GLN A 30 5.09 6.04 -20.20
C GLN A 30 6.07 5.53 -21.28
N ASP A 31 6.62 4.33 -21.10
CA ASP A 31 7.65 3.76 -21.97
C ASP A 31 7.07 3.34 -23.33
N THR A 32 5.87 2.78 -23.33
CA THR A 32 5.20 2.28 -24.55
C THR A 32 4.32 3.31 -25.24
N ARG A 33 4.03 4.45 -24.57
CA ARG A 33 3.05 5.45 -25.00
C ARG A 33 1.62 4.91 -25.19
N ARG A 34 1.30 3.81 -24.53
CA ARG A 34 -0.08 3.27 -24.47
C ARG A 34 -0.96 4.19 -23.64
N SER A 35 -2.27 4.10 -23.82
CA SER A 35 -3.24 4.76 -22.92
C SER A 35 -3.75 3.77 -21.87
N PHE A 36 -4.44 4.28 -20.86
CA PHE A 36 -5.17 3.43 -19.91
C PHE A 36 -6.22 2.53 -20.57
N ASP A 37 -6.74 2.93 -21.74
CA ASP A 37 -7.73 2.16 -22.49
C ASP A 37 -7.10 1.08 -23.37
N TYR A 38 -5.76 0.92 -23.33
CA TYR A 38 -5.09 -0.15 -24.05
C TYR A 38 -5.51 -1.50 -23.48
N ALA A 39 -6.22 -2.28 -24.30
CA ALA A 39 -6.66 -3.62 -23.95
C ALA A 39 -5.60 -4.68 -24.34
N TYR A 40 -5.32 -5.58 -23.42
CA TYR A 40 -4.49 -6.76 -23.59
C TYR A 40 -5.04 -7.91 -22.74
N ASP A 41 -5.02 -9.13 -23.25
CA ASP A 41 -5.51 -10.33 -22.56
C ASP A 41 -6.89 -10.16 -21.87
N GLY A 42 -7.81 -9.44 -22.54
CA GLY A 42 -9.19 -9.25 -22.09
C GLY A 42 -9.42 -8.16 -21.02
N HIS A 43 -8.39 -7.42 -20.61
CA HIS A 43 -8.47 -6.31 -19.66
C HIS A 43 -7.65 -5.11 -20.14
N THR A 44 -7.80 -3.96 -19.48
CA THR A 44 -7.12 -2.71 -19.80
C THR A 44 -6.12 -2.31 -18.71
N LEU A 45 -5.08 -1.55 -19.09
CA LEU A 45 -4.13 -0.99 -18.11
C LEU A 45 -4.83 -0.09 -17.06
N GLY A 46 -5.96 0.52 -17.43
CA GLY A 46 -6.82 1.27 -16.51
C GLY A 46 -7.51 0.37 -15.48
N GLU A 47 -8.03 -0.78 -15.91
CA GLU A 47 -8.61 -1.79 -15.02
C GLU A 47 -7.55 -2.34 -14.06
N ASP A 48 -6.32 -2.59 -14.52
CA ASP A 48 -5.23 -3.06 -13.66
C ASP A 48 -4.90 -2.06 -12.54
N ILE A 49 -4.84 -0.76 -12.86
CA ILE A 49 -4.64 0.28 -11.84
C ILE A 49 -5.78 0.27 -10.82
N ASP A 50 -7.02 0.11 -11.30
CA ASP A 50 -8.20 0.11 -10.44
C ASP A 50 -8.19 -1.15 -9.53
N GLU A 51 -7.79 -2.32 -10.03
CA GLU A 51 -7.62 -3.55 -9.26
C GLU A 51 -6.51 -3.45 -8.20
N VAL A 52 -5.36 -2.86 -8.59
CA VAL A 52 -4.25 -2.63 -7.67
C VAL A 52 -4.65 -1.67 -6.55
N LYS A 53 -5.43 -0.62 -6.86
CA LYS A 53 -6.02 0.28 -5.86
C LYS A 53 -6.93 -0.49 -4.91
N GLN A 54 -7.84 -1.32 -5.43
CA GLN A 54 -8.74 -2.13 -4.58
C GLN A 54 -7.98 -3.09 -3.67
N THR A 55 -6.92 -3.72 -4.19
CA THR A 55 -6.04 -4.59 -3.40
C THR A 55 -5.40 -3.81 -2.24
N CYS A 56 -4.88 -2.61 -2.50
CA CYS A 56 -4.28 -1.78 -1.45
C CYS A 56 -5.29 -1.32 -0.38
N LEU A 57 -6.51 -0.95 -0.81
CA LEU A 57 -7.61 -0.61 0.09
C LEU A 57 -8.01 -1.80 0.98
N GLN A 58 -8.16 -2.98 0.38
CA GLN A 58 -8.51 -4.20 1.08
C GLN A 58 -7.46 -4.58 2.12
N VAL A 59 -6.17 -4.55 1.75
CA VAL A 59 -5.06 -4.79 2.68
C VAL A 59 -5.10 -3.81 3.86
N CYS A 60 -5.32 -2.51 3.59
CA CYS A 60 -5.38 -1.50 4.64
C CYS A 60 -6.60 -1.71 5.57
N LYS A 61 -7.74 -2.12 5.01
CA LYS A 61 -8.94 -2.45 5.76
C LYS A 61 -8.75 -3.67 6.65
N GLU A 62 -8.16 -4.74 6.11
CA GLU A 62 -7.86 -5.97 6.87
C GLU A 62 -6.92 -5.70 8.04
N MET A 63 -5.93 -4.83 7.88
CA MET A 63 -5.05 -4.40 8.99
C MET A 63 -5.83 -3.70 10.13
N LEU A 64 -6.92 -3.00 9.81
CA LEU A 64 -7.73 -2.27 10.78
C LEU A 64 -8.74 -3.16 11.53
N GLU A 65 -9.03 -4.37 11.03
CA GLU A 65 -9.99 -5.29 11.63
C GLU A 65 -9.57 -5.75 13.03
N ASP A 66 -10.56 -6.11 13.85
CA ASP A 66 -10.35 -6.67 15.20
C ASP A 66 -11.30 -7.86 15.40
N PRO A 67 -10.80 -9.11 15.51
CA PRO A 67 -9.37 -9.49 15.49
C PRO A 67 -8.76 -9.32 14.10
N VAL A 68 -7.46 -9.01 14.07
CA VAL A 68 -6.70 -8.89 12.82
C VAL A 68 -6.65 -10.26 12.11
N PRO A 69 -6.85 -10.33 10.78
CA PRO A 69 -6.87 -11.59 10.04
C PRO A 69 -5.63 -12.47 10.25
N THR A 70 -5.81 -13.79 10.14
CA THR A 70 -4.78 -14.81 10.43
C THR A 70 -3.47 -14.65 9.66
N ILE A 71 -3.51 -14.00 8.49
CA ILE A 71 -2.31 -13.68 7.69
C ILE A 71 -1.34 -12.75 8.43
N TYR A 72 -1.85 -11.94 9.37
CA TYR A 72 -1.07 -11.06 10.22
C TYR A 72 -0.87 -11.60 11.63
N VAL A 73 -1.62 -12.64 12.02
CA VAL A 73 -1.51 -13.32 13.34
C VAL A 73 -0.14 -14.00 13.53
N GLY A 74 0.55 -14.33 12.43
CA GLY A 74 1.94 -14.81 12.47
C GLY A 74 3.00 -13.74 12.75
N ILE A 75 2.60 -12.46 12.81
CA ILE A 75 3.47 -11.35 13.22
C ILE A 75 3.34 -11.24 14.74
N GLU A 76 4.39 -11.64 15.47
CA GLU A 76 4.42 -11.50 16.93
C GLU A 76 4.05 -10.06 17.33
N ASN A 77 3.16 -9.93 18.32
CA ASN A 77 2.73 -8.65 18.90
C ASN A 77 2.12 -7.65 17.91
N TYR A 78 1.39 -8.10 16.88
CA TYR A 78 0.60 -7.20 16.05
C TYR A 78 -0.52 -6.52 16.87
N HIS A 79 -0.19 -5.34 17.41
CA HIS A 79 -1.08 -4.52 18.21
C HIS A 79 -1.02 -3.08 17.71
N LEU A 80 -2.02 -2.69 16.92
CA LEU A 80 -2.15 -1.32 16.48
C LEU A 80 -2.45 -0.41 17.68
N THR A 81 -1.59 0.57 17.90
CA THR A 81 -1.89 1.68 18.80
C THR A 81 -2.99 2.57 18.22
N THR A 82 -3.53 3.49 19.02
CA THR A 82 -4.46 4.50 18.53
C THR A 82 -3.88 5.32 17.37
N ASP A 83 -2.59 5.65 17.41
CA ASP A 83 -1.94 6.43 16.35
C ASP A 83 -1.79 5.62 15.06
N ASP A 84 -1.49 4.33 15.17
CA ASP A 84 -1.41 3.42 14.02
C ASP A 84 -2.76 3.27 13.35
N ARG A 85 -3.82 3.06 14.13
CA ARG A 85 -5.22 3.02 13.64
C ARG A 85 -5.60 4.34 12.96
N ASN A 86 -5.27 5.48 13.57
CA ASN A 86 -5.54 6.80 13.00
C ASN A 86 -4.77 7.02 11.69
N PHE A 87 -3.52 6.57 11.61
CA PHE A 87 -2.74 6.63 10.38
C PHE A 87 -3.36 5.77 9.28
N LEU A 88 -3.61 4.48 9.55
CA LEU A 88 -4.16 3.54 8.57
C LEU A 88 -5.56 3.98 8.10
N THR A 89 -6.39 4.51 9.00
CA THR A 89 -7.71 5.06 8.64
C THR A 89 -7.59 6.26 7.69
N ARG A 90 -6.68 7.21 7.97
CA ARG A 90 -6.43 8.36 7.09
C ARG A 90 -5.83 7.94 5.76
N LEU A 91 -4.93 6.95 5.77
CA LEU A 91 -4.34 6.40 4.58
C LEU A 91 -5.39 5.72 3.71
N HIS A 92 -6.26 4.88 4.28
CA HIS A 92 -7.38 4.26 3.59
C HIS A 92 -8.26 5.31 2.89
N TYR A 93 -8.72 6.31 3.65
CA TYR A 93 -9.54 7.40 3.11
C TYR A 93 -8.82 8.14 1.97
N ARG A 94 -7.53 8.47 2.14
CA ARG A 94 -6.74 9.12 1.09
C ARG A 94 -6.64 8.24 -0.16
N MET A 95 -6.41 6.94 -0.02
CA MET A 95 -6.34 6.02 -1.15
C MET A 95 -7.68 5.93 -1.88
N GLU A 96 -8.79 5.89 -1.14
CA GLU A 96 -10.16 5.80 -1.66
C GLU A 96 -10.51 7.02 -2.52
N GLU A 97 -10.24 8.23 -2.02
CA GLU A 97 -10.51 9.48 -2.74
C GLU A 97 -9.53 9.77 -3.89
N SER A 98 -8.35 9.17 -3.87
CA SER A 98 -7.32 9.45 -4.86
C SER A 98 -7.64 8.85 -6.22
N ASN A 99 -7.36 9.60 -7.28
CA ASN A 99 -7.35 9.09 -8.65
C ASN A 99 -5.99 8.45 -8.94
N TRP A 100 -5.90 7.11 -8.86
CA TRP A 100 -4.63 6.38 -9.04
C TRP A 100 -4.14 6.33 -10.49
N ARG A 101 -4.98 6.73 -11.47
CA ARG A 101 -4.55 6.99 -12.85
C ARG A 101 -3.67 8.24 -12.97
N ASN A 102 -3.59 9.05 -11.92
CA ASN A 102 -2.60 10.10 -11.78
C ASN A 102 -1.37 9.55 -11.04
N PRO A 103 -0.19 9.46 -11.68
CA PRO A 103 1.01 8.88 -11.06
C PRO A 103 1.49 9.67 -9.83
N GLN A 104 1.26 10.99 -9.79
CA GLN A 104 1.61 11.79 -8.61
C GLN A 104 0.82 11.36 -7.36
N MET A 105 -0.41 10.89 -7.51
CA MET A 105 -1.20 10.40 -6.37
C MET A 105 -0.63 9.10 -5.79
N VAL A 106 -0.13 8.20 -6.66
CA VAL A 106 0.54 6.96 -6.25
C VAL A 106 1.83 7.28 -5.48
N GLU A 107 2.60 8.27 -5.94
CA GLU A 107 3.80 8.73 -5.24
C GLU A 107 3.51 9.35 -3.87
N GLU A 108 2.48 10.19 -3.76
CA GLU A 108 2.05 10.78 -2.49
C GLU A 108 1.67 9.72 -1.46
N ILE A 109 0.91 8.70 -1.86
CA ILE A 109 0.53 7.57 -1.00
C ILE A 109 1.79 6.80 -0.56
N GLY A 110 2.72 6.54 -1.49
CA GLY A 110 4.01 5.92 -1.18
C GLY A 110 4.83 6.74 -0.18
N LEU A 111 4.83 8.06 -0.28
CA LEU A 111 5.49 8.95 0.69
C LEU A 111 4.82 8.90 2.07
N MET A 112 3.49 8.85 2.14
CA MET A 112 2.77 8.69 3.41
C MET A 112 3.19 7.40 4.13
N ILE A 113 3.27 6.28 3.40
CA ILE A 113 3.71 4.99 3.95
C ILE A 113 5.19 5.05 4.34
N ASN A 114 6.06 5.64 3.52
CA ASN A 114 7.48 5.79 3.83
C ASN A 114 7.72 6.63 5.10
N ASN A 115 6.92 7.69 5.31
CA ASN A 115 7.06 8.56 6.47
C ASN A 115 6.58 7.89 7.76
N TYR A 116 5.53 7.06 7.67
CA TYR A 116 5.01 6.30 8.81
C TYR A 116 5.82 5.04 9.12
N ALA A 117 6.17 4.27 8.10
CA ALA A 117 6.93 3.03 8.17
C ALA A 117 8.18 3.11 7.26
N PRO A 118 9.23 3.82 7.68
CA PRO A 118 10.46 3.97 6.88
C PRO A 118 11.22 2.65 6.71
N HIS A 119 12.04 2.56 5.66
CA HIS A 119 13.03 1.48 5.55
C HIS A 119 14.01 1.59 6.74
N GLY A 120 13.96 0.62 7.65
CA GLY A 120 14.79 0.65 8.87
C GLY A 120 14.21 -0.02 10.13
N GLY A 121 13.12 -0.77 10.00
CA GLY A 121 12.66 -1.67 11.05
C GLY A 121 13.60 -2.88 11.29
N PHE A 122 14.39 -3.27 10.30
CA PHE A 122 15.57 -4.08 10.57
C PHE A 122 16.62 -3.14 11.13
N GLU A 123 16.97 -3.31 12.41
CA GLU A 123 18.23 -2.79 12.89
C GLU A 123 19.33 -3.38 12.02
N SER A 124 19.87 -2.57 11.11
CA SER A 124 21.29 -2.64 10.84
C SER A 124 21.98 -2.27 12.15
N GLY A 125 22.16 -3.26 13.01
CA GLY A 125 22.90 -3.13 14.25
C GLY A 125 24.27 -2.54 13.94
N LYS A 126 24.53 -1.39 14.55
CA LYS A 126 25.87 -0.92 14.87
C LYS A 126 25.85 -0.47 16.31
#